data_AF-A0AAD9PRT6-F1
#
_entry.id   AF-A0AAD9PRT6-F1
#
_cell.length_a   1.000
_cell.length_b   1.000
_cell.length_c   1.000
_cell.angle_alpha   90.00
_cell.angle_beta   90.00
_cell.angle_gamma   90.00
#
_symmetry.space_group_name_H-M   'P 1'
#
loop_
_entity.id
_entity.type
_entity.pdbx_description
1 polymer ?
#
loop_
_entity_poly.entity_id
_entity_poly.type
_entity_poly.pdbx_seq_one_letter_code
_entity_poly.pdbx_strand_id
1 'polypeptide(L)'
;MSVNITQDGTCTPGSQLNVSSSPPSDQAVRMGWALPKPRAGSSRFTEKVKNYLTARFDLGEQTGRKADPQQVSSDMRKTTDEQNNRLFDRKEWVTKSQVQGFFSRLASSRGRQQDPTEVDLNSRDLLREEEETDRQYLIEEVTQELRPQHPLSYDAFNLCECAKENKWIQFNIPMLKQILRHFEIPFKSRDKKRDLIEQLMSFSQECDCQS
;
A
#
# COMPACT_ATOMS: atom_id res chain seq x y z
N MET A 1 38.67 -44.53 -57.54
CA MET A 1 38.06 -45.55 -56.66
C MET A 1 36.80 -44.95 -56.08
N SER A 2 35.74 -45.74 -56.12
CA SER A 2 34.35 -45.33 -56.01
C SER A 2 33.87 -45.31 -54.56
N VAL A 3 32.94 -44.39 -54.30
CA VAL A 3 31.82 -44.34 -53.34
C VAL A 3 31.78 -45.30 -52.14
N ASN A 4 31.36 -44.80 -50.96
CA ASN A 4 29.96 -44.97 -50.54
C ASN A 4 29.63 -44.33 -49.18
N ILE A 5 28.48 -43.65 -49.20
CA ILE A 5 27.63 -43.27 -48.08
C ILE A 5 26.99 -44.54 -47.51
N THR A 6 26.88 -44.65 -46.19
CA THR A 6 26.04 -45.66 -45.54
C THR A 6 25.01 -44.94 -44.68
N GLN A 7 23.76 -45.07 -45.10
CA GLN A 7 22.55 -44.93 -44.28
C GLN A 7 22.15 -46.33 -43.77
N ASP A 8 21.17 -46.32 -42.87
CA ASP A 8 20.39 -47.43 -42.28
C ASP A 8 20.86 -47.88 -40.88
N GLY A 9 19.99 -48.03 -39.87
CA GLY A 9 18.53 -47.97 -39.91
C GLY A 9 17.86 -47.97 -38.52
N THR A 10 16.67 -47.35 -38.51
CA THR A 10 15.38 -47.83 -38.00
C THR A 10 15.19 -48.33 -36.55
N CYS A 11 14.18 -47.73 -35.90
CA CYS A 11 13.00 -48.35 -35.24
C CYS A 11 12.68 -47.82 -33.83
N THR A 12 11.69 -46.92 -33.78
CA THR A 12 10.76 -46.63 -32.66
C THR A 12 9.99 -47.90 -32.25
N PRO A 13 9.45 -48.06 -31.00
CA PRO A 13 8.45 -47.13 -30.44
C PRO A 13 8.37 -46.96 -28.90
N GLY A 14 7.73 -45.85 -28.49
CA GLY A 14 6.71 -45.85 -27.43
C GLY A 14 7.15 -45.58 -26.00
N SER A 15 6.93 -44.34 -25.52
CA SER A 15 5.86 -44.09 -24.54
C SER A 15 5.80 -42.62 -24.17
N GLN A 16 4.57 -42.10 -24.23
CA GLN A 16 4.21 -40.76 -23.84
C GLN A 16 4.28 -40.58 -22.33
N LEU A 17 4.82 -39.44 -21.87
CA LEU A 17 4.30 -38.78 -20.69
C LEU A 17 4.14 -37.28 -20.98
N ASN A 18 2.88 -36.92 -21.11
CA ASN A 18 2.34 -35.58 -21.19
C ASN A 18 2.48 -34.92 -19.80
N VAL A 19 3.26 -33.84 -19.69
CA VAL A 19 3.21 -32.95 -18.52
C VAL A 19 2.77 -31.58 -18.99
N SER A 20 1.45 -31.39 -18.95
CA SER A 20 0.81 -30.08 -18.94
C SER A 20 1.35 -29.27 -17.75
N SER A 21 2.23 -28.31 -18.02
CA SER A 21 2.56 -27.25 -17.07
C SER A 21 1.80 -25.99 -17.48
N SER A 22 0.61 -25.85 -16.91
CA SER A 22 -0.10 -24.58 -16.84
C SER A 22 0.72 -23.58 -16.01
N PRO A 23 0.93 -22.34 -16.46
CA PRO A 23 1.41 -21.30 -15.57
C PRO A 23 0.24 -20.84 -14.68
N PRO A 24 0.39 -20.76 -13.35
CA PRO A 24 -0.57 -20.07 -12.52
C PRO A 24 -0.32 -18.57 -12.69
N SER A 25 -1.04 -17.95 -13.63
CA SER A 25 -1.02 -16.50 -13.80
C SER A 25 -2.22 -15.90 -13.09
N ASP A 26 -2.16 -15.82 -11.76
CA ASP A 26 -3.03 -14.92 -10.99
C ASP A 26 -2.28 -14.27 -9.81
N GLN A 27 -1.03 -13.88 -10.07
CA GLN A 27 -0.44 -12.77 -9.35
C GLN A 27 -0.77 -11.51 -10.14
N ALA A 28 -1.86 -10.86 -9.76
CA ALA A 28 -2.00 -9.42 -9.94
C ALA A 28 -0.66 -8.80 -9.52
N VAL A 29 0.09 -8.31 -10.51
CA VAL A 29 1.39 -7.68 -10.28
C VAL A 29 1.09 -6.50 -9.37
N ARG A 30 1.43 -6.61 -8.08
CA ARG A 30 1.25 -5.54 -7.11
C ARG A 30 1.97 -4.32 -7.66
N MET A 31 1.21 -3.34 -8.13
CA MET A 31 1.77 -2.10 -8.64
C MET A 31 2.65 -1.47 -7.55
N GLY A 32 3.91 -1.26 -7.92
CA GLY A 32 4.82 -0.27 -7.31
C GLY A 32 5.44 -0.62 -5.96
N TRP A 33 6.78 -0.70 -5.94
CA TRP A 33 7.59 -0.46 -4.74
C TRP A 33 7.42 0.95 -4.15
N ALA A 34 6.71 1.84 -4.87
CA ALA A 34 6.54 3.25 -4.56
C ALA A 34 5.20 3.60 -3.90
N LEU A 35 4.21 2.70 -3.88
CA LEU A 35 2.96 2.95 -3.15
C LEU A 35 3.12 2.44 -1.72
N PRO A 36 3.23 3.33 -0.71
CA PRO A 36 3.21 2.89 0.67
C PRO A 36 1.86 2.25 0.91
N LYS A 37 1.85 0.94 1.18
CA LYS A 37 0.66 0.31 1.72
C LYS A 37 0.30 1.09 2.98
N PRO A 38 -0.95 1.56 3.15
CA PRO A 38 -1.38 2.08 4.43
C PRO A 38 -0.98 1.03 5.47
N ARG A 39 -0.22 1.42 6.49
CA ARG A 39 0.26 0.51 7.54
C ARG A 39 -0.96 0.02 8.33
N ALA A 40 -1.70 -0.94 7.79
CA ALA A 40 -2.79 -1.60 8.46
C ALA A 40 -2.21 -2.28 9.71
N GLY A 41 -2.56 -1.75 10.88
CA GLY A 41 -2.04 -2.21 12.16
C GLY A 41 -1.06 -1.25 12.86
N SER A 42 -0.70 -0.11 12.26
CA SER A 42 -0.07 0.98 13.02
C SER A 42 -1.14 1.74 13.81
N SER A 43 -1.83 1.07 14.74
CA SER A 43 -2.69 1.76 15.69
C SER A 43 -1.80 2.72 16.46
N ARG A 44 -2.06 4.02 16.31
CA ARG A 44 -1.38 5.06 17.06
C ARG A 44 -1.59 4.77 18.55
N PHE A 45 -0.56 5.01 19.36
CA PHE A 45 -0.75 4.94 20.81
C PHE A 45 -1.73 6.04 21.19
N THR A 46 -2.75 5.68 21.96
CA THR A 46 -3.65 6.67 22.55
C THR A 46 -2.83 7.53 23.51
N GLU A 47 -3.31 8.74 23.76
CA GLU A 47 -2.63 9.69 24.65
C GLU A 47 -2.42 9.11 26.06
N LYS A 48 -3.40 8.31 26.54
CA LYS A 48 -3.27 7.55 27.79
C LYS A 48 -2.04 6.64 27.80
N VAL A 49 -1.83 5.88 26.72
CA VAL A 49 -0.67 4.97 26.58
C VAL A 49 0.63 5.75 26.51
N LYS A 50 0.66 6.86 25.73
CA LYS A 50 1.85 7.72 25.64
C LYS A 50 2.24 8.30 27.00
N ASN A 51 1.27 8.84 27.75
CA ASN A 51 1.50 9.45 29.05
C ASN A 51 2.04 8.44 30.06
N TYR A 52 1.46 7.23 30.11
CA TYR A 52 1.94 6.18 30.99
C TYR A 52 3.37 5.71 30.65
N LEU A 53 3.66 5.48 29.37
CA LEU A 53 5.01 5.07 28.96
C LEU A 53 6.04 6.17 29.24
N THR A 54 5.68 7.44 29.02
CA THR A 54 6.56 8.58 29.32
C THR A 54 6.83 8.67 30.83
N ALA A 55 5.80 8.58 31.68
CA ALA A 55 5.98 8.58 33.13
C ALA A 55 6.86 7.41 33.64
N ARG A 56 6.71 6.21 33.06
CA ARG A 56 7.58 5.06 33.38
C ARG A 56 9.02 5.28 32.94
N PHE A 57 9.24 5.98 31.82
CA PHE A 57 10.57 6.35 31.36
C PHE A 57 11.20 7.40 32.28
N ASP A 58 10.46 8.47 32.61
CA ASP A 58 10.90 9.57 33.48
C ASP A 58 11.29 9.06 34.87
N LEU A 59 10.48 8.16 35.44
CA LEU A 59 10.80 7.52 36.71
C LEU A 59 12.11 6.74 36.62
N GLY A 60 12.37 6.08 35.49
CA GLY A 60 13.63 5.38 35.25
C GLY A 60 14.83 6.31 35.17
N GLU A 61 14.66 7.52 34.61
CA GLU A 61 15.71 8.54 34.60
C GLU A 61 15.94 9.14 35.99
N GLN A 62 14.88 9.51 36.70
CA GLN A 62 14.97 10.08 38.05
C GLN A 62 15.62 9.10 39.05
N THR A 63 15.33 7.80 38.91
CA THR A 63 15.88 6.76 39.78
C THR A 63 17.22 6.19 39.27
N GLY A 64 17.65 6.56 38.06
CA GLY A 64 18.81 5.99 37.38
C GLY A 64 18.67 4.51 36.98
N ARG A 65 17.47 3.93 37.08
CA ARG A 65 17.19 2.53 36.75
C ARG A 65 16.23 2.45 35.56
N LYS A 66 16.75 2.05 34.41
CA LYS A 66 15.94 1.87 33.20
C LYS A 66 14.81 0.87 33.44
N ALA A 67 13.58 1.28 33.13
CA ALA A 67 12.43 0.39 33.19
C ALA A 67 12.56 -0.74 32.14
N ASP A 68 12.32 -1.99 32.56
CA ASP A 68 12.34 -3.14 31.66
C ASP A 68 11.10 -3.13 30.74
N PRO A 69 11.26 -3.13 29.40
CA PRO A 69 10.13 -3.10 28.47
C PRO A 69 9.15 -4.27 28.62
N GLN A 70 9.62 -5.46 29.02
CA GLN A 70 8.74 -6.61 29.23
C GLN A 70 7.89 -6.41 30.49
N GLN A 71 8.50 -5.94 31.58
CA GLN A 71 7.80 -5.59 32.80
C GLN A 71 6.76 -4.49 32.55
N VAL A 72 7.12 -3.41 31.87
CA VAL A 72 6.19 -2.30 31.57
C VAL A 72 4.98 -2.78 30.75
N SER A 73 5.19 -3.61 29.74
CA SER A 73 4.10 -4.23 28.96
C SER A 73 3.18 -5.09 29.83
N SER A 74 3.74 -5.82 30.81
CA SER A 74 2.97 -6.65 31.74
C SER A 74 2.22 -5.83 32.78
N ASP A 75 2.86 -4.79 33.33
CA ASP A 75 2.28 -3.85 34.30
C ASP A 75 1.10 -3.12 33.67
N MET A 76 1.23 -2.69 32.43
CA MET A 76 0.17 -1.98 31.72
C MET A 76 -1.12 -2.80 31.62
N ARG A 77 -1.03 -4.14 31.49
CA ARG A 77 -2.21 -5.02 31.49
C ARG A 77 -2.88 -5.17 32.85
N LYS A 78 -2.16 -4.86 33.92
CA LYS A 78 -2.58 -4.98 35.31
C LYS A 78 -2.86 -3.62 35.97
N THR A 79 -2.55 -2.53 35.28
CA THR A 79 -2.69 -1.18 35.83
C THR A 79 -4.17 -0.85 36.00
N THR A 80 -4.54 -0.37 37.18
CA THR A 80 -5.90 0.04 37.52
C THR A 80 -5.96 1.52 37.86
N ASP A 81 -7.14 2.13 37.70
CA ASP A 81 -7.44 3.47 38.18
C ASP A 81 -7.73 3.49 39.69
N GLU A 82 -8.02 4.68 40.23
CA GLU A 82 -8.34 4.90 41.64
C GLU A 82 -9.62 4.17 42.09
N GLN A 83 -10.48 3.82 41.13
CA GLN A 83 -11.73 3.08 41.31
C GLN A 83 -11.56 1.57 41.12
N ASN A 84 -10.32 1.07 41.03
CA ASN A 84 -9.96 -0.34 40.79
C ASN A 84 -10.43 -0.91 39.43
N ASN A 85 -10.79 -0.07 38.47
CA ASN A 85 -11.05 -0.50 37.10
C ASN A 85 -9.77 -0.56 36.29
N ARG A 86 -9.72 -1.39 35.25
CA ARG A 86 -8.53 -1.48 34.38
C ARG A 86 -8.31 -0.15 33.66
N LEU A 87 -7.09 0.39 33.76
CA LEU A 87 -6.74 1.67 33.17
C LEU A 87 -6.67 1.63 31.64
N PHE A 88 -6.33 0.47 31.07
CA PHE A 88 -6.17 0.27 29.62
C PHE A 88 -7.02 -0.87 29.09
N ASP A 89 -7.65 -0.61 27.94
CA ASP A 89 -8.38 -1.63 27.20
C ASP A 89 -7.45 -2.62 26.51
N ARG A 90 -7.95 -3.82 26.21
CA ARG A 90 -7.18 -4.87 25.51
C ARG A 90 -6.63 -4.39 24.16
N LYS A 91 -7.32 -3.47 23.49
CA LYS A 91 -6.89 -2.87 22.22
C LYS A 91 -5.71 -1.90 22.38
N GLU A 92 -5.53 -1.35 23.58
CA GLU A 92 -4.46 -0.40 23.91
C GLU A 92 -3.22 -1.09 24.49
N TRP A 93 -3.27 -2.41 24.71
CA TRP A 93 -2.14 -3.16 25.23
C TRP A 93 -0.96 -3.13 24.26
N VAL A 94 0.18 -2.71 24.79
CA VAL A 94 1.44 -2.69 24.05
C VAL A 94 2.24 -3.96 24.28
N THR A 95 3.05 -4.31 23.30
CA THR A 95 4.03 -5.40 23.35
C THR A 95 5.40 -4.88 23.82
N LYS A 96 6.28 -5.78 24.24
CA LYS A 96 7.68 -5.46 24.60
C LYS A 96 8.40 -4.65 23.52
N SER A 97 8.25 -5.05 22.25
CA SER A 97 8.91 -4.39 21.12
C SER A 97 8.39 -2.97 20.90
N GLN A 98 7.08 -2.75 21.10
CA GLN A 98 6.45 -1.44 21.07
C GLN A 98 6.99 -0.52 22.18
N VAL A 99 7.09 -1.01 23.42
CA VAL A 99 7.68 -0.25 24.54
C VAL A 99 9.15 0.06 24.29
N GLN A 100 9.93 -0.94 23.86
CA GLN A 100 11.35 -0.76 23.56
C GLN A 100 11.56 0.27 22.44
N GLY A 101 10.75 0.21 21.38
CA GLY A 101 10.77 1.18 20.28
C GLY A 101 10.42 2.58 20.77
N PHE A 102 9.41 2.72 21.63
CA PHE A 102 9.02 4.00 22.23
C PHE A 102 10.14 4.59 23.09
N PHE A 103 10.72 3.82 24.01
CA PHE A 103 11.82 4.28 24.87
C PHE A 103 13.08 4.62 24.07
N SER A 104 13.40 3.86 23.02
CA SER A 104 14.53 4.17 22.14
C SER A 104 14.36 5.53 21.46
N ARG A 105 13.15 5.81 20.95
CA ARG A 105 12.82 7.10 20.31
C ARG A 105 12.85 8.26 21.30
N LEU A 106 12.38 8.04 22.52
CA LEU A 106 12.32 9.03 23.59
C LEU A 106 13.71 9.34 24.15
N ALA A 107 14.57 8.33 24.31
CA ALA A 107 15.99 8.55 24.62
C ALA A 107 16.71 9.32 23.49
N SER A 108 16.45 8.96 22.23
CA SER A 108 17.05 9.62 21.06
C SER A 108 16.57 11.05 20.84
N SER A 109 15.42 11.45 21.39
CA SER A 109 14.98 12.84 21.37
C SER A 109 15.61 13.64 22.49
N ARG A 110 15.67 13.08 23.70
CA ARG A 110 16.28 13.76 24.86
C ARG A 110 17.78 13.97 24.69
N GLY A 111 18.49 13.02 24.07
CA GLY A 111 19.89 13.21 23.68
C GLY A 111 20.13 14.34 22.68
N ARG A 112 19.09 14.80 21.97
CA ARG A 112 19.14 15.96 21.06
C ARG A 112 18.64 17.26 21.70
N GLN A 113 17.85 17.19 22.77
CA GLN A 113 17.27 18.33 23.49
C GLN A 113 18.22 18.95 24.54
N GLN A 114 19.43 18.41 24.75
CA GLN A 114 20.46 19.10 25.54
C GLN A 114 21.06 20.33 24.82
N ASP A 115 20.62 20.60 23.58
CA ASP A 115 20.80 21.88 22.89
C ASP A 115 19.52 22.75 23.13
N PRO A 116 19.60 24.03 23.56
CA PRO A 116 18.55 24.75 24.31
C PRO A 116 17.26 25.16 23.57
N THR A 117 16.82 24.46 22.53
CA THR A 117 15.52 24.71 21.89
C THR A 117 14.53 23.61 22.27
N GLU A 118 13.73 23.89 23.31
CA GLU A 118 12.63 23.04 23.75
C GLU A 118 11.57 22.91 22.65
N VAL A 119 11.50 21.73 22.03
CA VAL A 119 10.28 21.25 21.38
C VAL A 119 9.80 20.02 22.13
N ASP A 120 8.69 20.18 22.83
CA ASP A 120 7.93 19.16 23.54
C ASP A 120 7.79 17.88 22.71
N LEU A 121 7.82 16.71 23.35
CA LEU A 121 7.66 15.42 22.68
C LEU A 121 6.31 15.34 21.95
N ASN A 122 5.29 16.01 22.48
CA ASN A 122 4.00 16.18 21.81
C ASN A 122 4.16 17.06 20.56
N SER A 123 4.92 18.15 20.65
CA SER A 123 5.23 19.01 19.50
C SER A 123 5.91 18.25 18.37
N ARG A 124 6.88 17.36 18.63
CA ARG A 124 7.54 16.61 17.54
C ARG A 124 6.66 15.51 16.91
N ASP A 125 5.82 14.84 17.70
CA ASP A 125 4.86 13.87 17.18
C ASP A 125 3.73 14.58 16.38
N LEU A 126 3.31 15.78 16.82
CA LEU A 126 2.39 16.66 16.10
C LEU A 126 3.02 17.20 14.81
N LEU A 127 4.28 17.63 14.83
CA LEU A 127 5.02 18.07 13.63
C LEU A 127 5.11 16.96 12.59
N ARG A 128 5.34 15.71 13.01
CA ARG A 128 5.34 14.57 12.09
C ARG A 128 3.95 14.24 11.55
N GLU A 129 2.90 14.52 12.33
CA GLU A 129 1.51 14.39 11.86
C GLU A 129 1.17 15.45 10.83
N GLU A 130 1.55 16.70 11.08
CA GLU A 130 1.41 17.82 10.15
C GLU A 130 2.15 17.54 8.83
N GLU A 131 3.41 17.05 8.90
CA GLU A 131 4.16 16.65 7.71
C GLU A 131 3.47 15.49 6.95
N GLU A 132 2.90 14.51 7.66
CA GLU A 132 2.16 13.41 7.03
C GLU A 132 0.83 13.90 6.39
N THR A 133 0.17 14.91 6.96
CA THR A 133 -1.03 15.52 6.36
C THR A 133 -0.68 16.38 5.16
N ASP A 134 0.38 17.18 5.23
CA ASP A 134 0.86 18.00 4.12
C ASP A 134 1.28 17.12 2.94
N ARG A 135 1.96 16.00 3.22
CA ARG A 135 2.31 15.02 2.20
C ARG A 135 1.07 14.37 1.58
N GLN A 136 0.05 14.06 2.38
CA GLN A 136 -1.20 13.49 1.85
C GLN A 136 -1.94 14.51 0.98
N TYR A 137 -2.01 15.76 1.42
CA TYR A 137 -2.57 16.87 0.65
C TYR A 137 -1.85 17.06 -0.68
N LEU A 138 -0.52 17.10 -0.68
CA LEU A 138 0.26 17.24 -1.92
C LEU A 138 0.06 16.04 -2.86
N ILE A 139 -0.06 14.83 -2.34
CA ILE A 139 -0.37 13.65 -3.16
C ILE A 139 -1.77 13.79 -3.75
N GLU A 140 -2.76 14.18 -2.97
CA GLU A 140 -4.13 14.37 -3.44
C GLU A 140 -4.20 15.45 -4.53
N GLU A 141 -3.56 16.59 -4.31
CA GLU A 141 -3.43 17.70 -5.27
C GLU A 141 -2.79 17.23 -6.58
N VAL A 142 -1.61 16.59 -6.52
CA VAL A 142 -0.92 16.06 -7.71
C VAL A 142 -1.77 14.99 -8.40
N THR A 143 -2.46 14.12 -7.65
CA THR A 143 -3.33 13.11 -8.27
C THR A 143 -4.54 13.73 -8.96
N GLN A 144 -5.02 14.88 -8.47
CA GLN A 144 -6.11 15.62 -9.10
C GLN A 144 -5.64 16.28 -10.41
N GLU A 145 -4.42 16.82 -10.45
CA GLU A 145 -3.83 17.38 -11.68
C GLU A 145 -3.58 16.32 -12.77
N LEU A 146 -3.30 15.08 -12.36
CA LEU A 146 -3.05 13.96 -13.28
C LEU A 146 -4.33 13.30 -13.81
N ARG A 147 -5.52 13.72 -13.36
CA ARG A 147 -6.78 13.16 -13.86
C ARG A 147 -6.98 13.46 -15.35
N PRO A 148 -7.69 12.58 -16.08
CA PRO A 148 -8.04 12.86 -17.46
C PRO A 148 -8.98 14.08 -17.55
N GLN A 149 -8.51 15.14 -18.20
CA GLN A 149 -9.32 16.34 -18.43
C GLN A 149 -10.48 16.07 -19.39
N HIS A 150 -11.64 16.62 -19.08
CA HIS A 150 -12.80 16.56 -19.96
C HIS A 150 -12.65 17.51 -21.17
N PRO A 151 -13.10 17.12 -22.38
CA PRO A 151 -13.66 15.82 -22.76
C PRO A 151 -12.59 14.79 -23.08
N LEU A 152 -12.82 13.53 -22.66
CA LEU A 152 -12.06 12.39 -23.18
C LEU A 152 -12.41 12.21 -24.66
N SER A 153 -11.50 12.61 -25.55
CA SER A 153 -11.71 12.48 -26.99
C SER A 153 -10.77 11.45 -27.61
N TYR A 154 -11.29 10.66 -28.54
CA TYR A 154 -10.46 9.86 -29.46
C TYR A 154 -11.00 10.02 -30.88
N ASP A 155 -10.15 10.52 -31.79
CA ASP A 155 -10.56 10.88 -33.16
C ASP A 155 -11.78 11.83 -33.14
N ALA A 156 -12.89 11.47 -33.78
CA ALA A 156 -14.13 12.24 -33.79
C ALA A 156 -15.11 11.89 -32.65
N PHE A 157 -14.73 11.05 -31.68
CA PHE A 157 -15.63 10.53 -30.65
C PHE A 157 -15.39 11.18 -29.29
N ASN A 158 -16.47 11.70 -28.68
CA ASN A 158 -16.50 12.04 -27.25
C ASN A 158 -16.76 10.78 -26.43
N LEU A 159 -15.72 10.30 -25.76
CA LEU A 159 -15.75 9.08 -24.97
C LEU A 159 -16.52 9.24 -23.66
N CYS A 160 -16.60 10.46 -23.11
CA CYS A 160 -17.44 10.74 -21.95
C CYS A 160 -18.92 10.54 -22.30
N GLU A 161 -19.36 10.97 -23.48
CA GLU A 161 -20.72 10.70 -23.98
C GLU A 161 -20.91 9.20 -24.25
N CYS A 162 -19.92 8.54 -24.84
CA CYS A 162 -19.96 7.10 -25.08
C CYS A 162 -20.16 6.30 -23.78
N ALA A 163 -19.56 6.75 -22.67
CA ALA A 163 -19.75 6.19 -21.34
C ALA A 163 -21.16 6.42 -20.78
N LYS A 164 -21.69 7.65 -20.89
CA LYS A 164 -23.04 7.98 -20.41
C LYS A 164 -24.14 7.19 -21.14
N GLU A 165 -23.97 6.98 -22.44
CA GLU A 165 -24.99 6.37 -23.29
C GLU A 165 -24.76 4.86 -23.53
N ASN A 166 -23.79 4.25 -22.85
CA ASN A 166 -23.38 2.85 -23.06
C ASN A 166 -23.04 2.50 -24.53
N LYS A 167 -22.56 3.49 -25.29
CA LYS A 167 -22.21 3.33 -26.73
C LYS A 167 -20.90 2.56 -26.95
N TRP A 168 -20.15 2.22 -25.89
CA TRP A 168 -18.96 1.37 -26.00
C TRP A 168 -19.21 0.03 -26.69
N ILE A 169 -20.43 -0.50 -26.56
CA ILE A 169 -20.87 -1.76 -27.20
C ILE A 169 -20.90 -1.61 -28.73
N GLN A 170 -20.94 -0.41 -29.28
CA GLN A 170 -20.98 -0.18 -30.73
C GLN A 170 -19.60 -0.30 -31.39
N PHE A 171 -18.51 -0.07 -30.64
CA PHE A 171 -17.16 -0.19 -31.17
C PHE A 171 -16.77 -1.66 -31.39
N ASN A 172 -15.98 -1.92 -32.43
CA ASN A 172 -15.37 -3.22 -32.65
C ASN A 172 -14.12 -3.39 -31.76
N ILE A 173 -13.67 -4.64 -31.58
CA ILE A 173 -12.50 -4.95 -30.73
C ILE A 173 -11.24 -4.17 -31.16
N PRO A 174 -10.89 -4.06 -32.46
CA PRO A 174 -9.75 -3.26 -32.89
C PRO A 174 -9.81 -1.81 -32.42
N MET A 175 -10.97 -1.16 -32.56
CA MET A 175 -11.18 0.23 -32.14
C MET A 175 -11.05 0.38 -30.62
N LEU A 176 -11.64 -0.52 -29.83
CA LEU A 176 -11.50 -0.49 -28.36
C LEU A 176 -10.04 -0.61 -27.92
N LYS A 177 -9.27 -1.51 -28.55
CA LYS A 177 -7.82 -1.65 -28.29
C LYS A 177 -7.04 -0.41 -28.71
N GLN A 178 -7.43 0.24 -29.80
CA GLN A 178 -6.80 1.46 -30.29
C GLN A 178 -7.02 2.63 -29.30
N ILE A 179 -8.25 2.77 -28.78
CA ILE A 179 -8.58 3.75 -27.74
C ILE A 179 -7.78 3.47 -26.46
N LEU A 180 -7.76 2.22 -25.98
CA LEU A 180 -6.97 1.85 -24.80
C LEU A 180 -5.48 2.16 -24.96
N ARG A 181 -4.90 1.92 -26.15
CA ARG A 181 -3.51 2.31 -26.45
C ARG A 181 -3.29 3.82 -26.42
N HIS A 182 -4.26 4.60 -26.90
CA HIS A 182 -4.14 6.06 -26.95
C HIS A 182 -4.02 6.68 -25.56
N PHE A 183 -4.77 6.15 -24.58
CA PHE A 183 -4.71 6.59 -23.18
C PHE A 183 -3.71 5.80 -22.34
N GLU A 184 -2.85 4.99 -22.98
CA GLU A 184 -1.85 4.14 -22.31
C GLU A 184 -2.44 3.19 -21.25
N ILE A 185 -3.71 2.78 -21.42
CA ILE A 185 -4.41 1.87 -20.52
C ILE A 185 -3.97 0.44 -20.83
N PRO A 186 -3.43 -0.32 -19.85
CA PRO A 186 -2.95 -1.67 -20.07
C PRO A 186 -4.11 -2.64 -20.33
N PHE A 187 -3.96 -3.48 -21.36
CA PHE A 187 -4.88 -4.58 -21.68
C PHE A 187 -4.11 -5.80 -22.19
N LYS A 188 -4.72 -6.99 -22.11
CA LYS A 188 -4.13 -8.23 -22.61
C LYS A 188 -4.57 -8.49 -24.05
N SER A 189 -3.70 -9.11 -24.84
CA SER A 189 -4.01 -9.46 -26.23
C SER A 189 -5.26 -10.33 -26.39
N ARG A 190 -5.54 -11.18 -25.38
CA ARG A 190 -6.67 -12.12 -25.33
C ARG A 190 -7.93 -11.55 -24.65
N ASP A 191 -7.90 -10.30 -24.19
CA ASP A 191 -9.07 -9.66 -23.57
C ASP A 191 -10.24 -9.64 -24.56
N LYS A 192 -11.41 -10.04 -24.06
CA LYS A 192 -12.65 -10.06 -24.82
C LYS A 192 -13.21 -8.65 -24.89
N LYS A 193 -14.16 -8.43 -25.81
CA LYS A 193 -14.85 -7.12 -25.94
C LYS A 193 -15.38 -6.58 -24.62
N ARG A 194 -15.95 -7.45 -23.77
CA ARG A 194 -16.42 -7.08 -22.43
C ARG A 194 -15.30 -6.52 -21.55
N ASP A 195 -14.16 -7.21 -21.48
CA ASP A 195 -13.04 -6.84 -20.62
C ASP A 195 -12.46 -5.47 -21.05
N LEU A 196 -12.35 -5.23 -22.36
CA LEU A 196 -11.88 -3.95 -22.91
C LEU A 196 -12.86 -2.80 -22.62
N ILE A 197 -14.18 -3.06 -22.68
CA ILE A 197 -15.21 -2.07 -22.33
C ILE A 197 -15.14 -1.75 -20.84
N GLU A 198 -14.95 -2.77 -19.99
CA GLU A 198 -14.85 -2.59 -18.53
C GLU A 198 -13.64 -1.72 -18.16
N GLN A 199 -12.48 -1.94 -18.80
CA GLN A 199 -11.30 -1.09 -18.64
C GLN A 199 -11.57 0.37 -19.05
N LEU A 200 -12.21 0.59 -20.20
CA LEU A 200 -12.55 1.94 -20.67
C LEU A 200 -13.58 2.64 -19.78
N MET A 201 -14.57 1.89 -19.26
CA MET A 201 -15.55 2.41 -18.31
C MET A 201 -14.88 2.82 -17.00
N SER A 202 -14.00 1.97 -16.45
CA SER A 202 -13.22 2.29 -15.24
C SER A 202 -12.39 3.55 -15.45
N PHE A 203 -11.68 3.67 -16.57
CA PHE A 203 -10.90 4.87 -16.88
C PHE A 203 -11.78 6.12 -17.04
N SER A 204 -12.95 5.98 -17.68
CA SER A 204 -13.86 7.12 -17.88
C SER A 204 -14.44 7.68 -16.57
N GLN A 205 -14.51 6.86 -15.52
CA GLN A 205 -14.94 7.30 -14.18
C GLN A 205 -13.91 8.21 -13.49
N GLU A 206 -12.65 8.18 -13.92
CA GLU A 206 -11.59 9.06 -13.41
C GLU A 206 -11.67 10.47 -14.00
N CYS A 207 -12.47 10.66 -15.06
CA CYS A 207 -12.69 11.96 -15.67
C CYS A 207 -13.58 12.85 -14.79
N ASP A 208 -13.23 14.14 -14.70
CA ASP A 208 -13.94 15.10 -13.82
C ASP A 208 -15.43 15.28 -14.17
N CYS A 209 -15.85 14.93 -15.40
CA CYS A 209 -17.27 15.01 -15.79
C CYS A 209 -18.17 13.89 -15.25
N GLN A 210 -17.58 12.90 -14.56
CA GLN A 210 -18.29 11.81 -13.86
C GLN A 210 -18.26 11.97 -12.33
N SER A 211 -17.59 13.03 -11.83
CA SER A 211 -17.56 13.43 -10.42
C SER A 211 -18.86 14.08 -9.97
#